data_AF-A0A5D2HNG1-F1
#
_entry.id   AF-A0A5D2HNG1-F1
#
_cell.length_a   1.000
_cell.length_b   1.000
_cell.length_c   1.000
_cell.angle_alpha   90.00
_cell.angle_beta   90.00
_cell.angle_gamma   90.00
#
_symmetry.space_group_name_H-M   'P 1'
#
loop_
_entity.id
_entity.type
_entity.pdbx_description
1 polymer ?
#
loop_
_entity_poly.entity_id
_entity_poly.type
_entity_poly.pdbx_seq_one_letter_code
_entity_poly.pdbx_strand_id
1 'polypeptide(L)' 'MKSLEMSAIIIVVILFVLGNEIMAQDSEVRVCGVPFMLPNCRDDVCKRGCANKFSPNGNGICQGGSNCLCFRPCV' A
#
# COMPACT_ATOMS: atom_id res chain seq x y z
N MET A 1 6.82 -11.16 47.52
CA MET A 1 6.03 -10.62 46.39
C MET A 1 6.70 -9.35 45.86
N LYS A 2 7.84 -9.46 45.18
CA LYS A 2 8.57 -8.30 44.61
C LYS A 2 9.16 -8.58 43.21
N SER A 3 9.45 -9.85 42.88
CA SER A 3 10.02 -10.20 41.56
C SER A 3 8.96 -10.47 40.47
N LEU A 4 7.77 -10.95 40.83
CA LEU A 4 6.68 -11.20 39.87
C LEU A 4 6.12 -9.90 39.26
N GLU A 5 5.97 -8.85 40.07
CA GLU A 5 5.46 -7.55 39.59
C GLU A 5 6.48 -6.84 38.70
N MET A 6 7.78 -6.96 39.01
CA MET A 6 8.85 -6.36 38.21
C MET A 6 8.95 -7.01 36.82
N SER A 7 8.71 -8.32 36.74
CA SER A 7 8.67 -9.06 35.47
C SER A 7 7.50 -8.62 34.58
N ALA A 8 6.31 -8.43 35.17
CA ALA A 8 5.13 -7.98 34.42
C ALA A 8 5.32 -6.56 33.85
N ILE A 9 5.92 -5.64 34.63
CA ILE A 9 6.18 -4.27 34.18
C ILE A 9 7.12 -4.26 32.98
N ILE A 10 8.15 -5.09 32.98
CA ILE A 10 9.10 -5.19 31.85
C ILE A 10 8.39 -5.66 30.58
N ILE A 11 7.52 -6.66 30.69
CA ILE A 11 6.74 -7.17 29.54
C ILE A 11 5.82 -6.08 28.99
N VAL A 12 5.14 -5.33 29.87
CA VAL A 12 4.27 -4.22 29.47
C VAL A 12 5.06 -3.13 28.75
N VAL A 13 6.22 -2.73 29.27
CA VAL A 13 7.09 -1.71 28.64
C VAL A 13 7.55 -2.15 27.25
N ILE A 14 7.95 -3.43 27.10
CA ILE A 14 8.35 -3.98 25.79
C ILE A 14 7.17 -3.92 24.80
N LEU A 15 5.96 -4.29 25.23
CA LEU A 15 4.77 -4.23 24.38
C LEU A 15 4.40 -2.80 23.97
N PHE A 16 4.59 -1.81 24.85
CA PHE A 16 4.34 -0.40 24.50
C PHE A 16 5.37 0.16 23.51
N VAL A 17 6.64 -0.19 23.66
CA VAL A 17 7.70 0.25 22.73
C VAL A 17 7.51 -0.41 21.36
N LEU A 18 7.29 -1.73 21.31
CA LEU A 18 7.05 -2.46 20.07
C LEU A 18 5.69 -2.12 19.41
N GLY A 19 4.67 -1.79 20.22
CA GLY A 19 3.34 -1.43 19.70
C GLY A 19 3.32 -0.06 19.02
N ASN A 20 4.09 0.91 19.52
CA ASN A 20 4.12 2.27 18.98
C ASN A 20 4.80 2.36 17.61
N GLU A 21 5.82 1.53 17.34
CA GLU A 21 6.51 1.50 16.04
C GLU A 21 5.68 0.82 14.94
N ILE A 22 4.72 -0.05 15.30
CA ILE A 22 3.80 -0.66 14.33
C ILE A 22 2.73 0.35 13.87
N MET A 23 2.29 1.26 14.75
CA MET A 23 1.28 2.28 14.40
C MET A 23 1.80 3.39 13.48
N ALA A 24 3.11 3.51 13.27
CA ALA A 24 3.69 4.51 12.37
C ALA A 24 3.74 4.08 10.90
N GLN A 25 3.49 2.80 10.58
CA GLN A 25 3.46 2.32 9.19
C GLN A 25 2.12 2.54 8.48
N ASP A 26 1.08 2.98 9.20
CA ASP A 26 -0.24 3.28 8.62
C ASP A 26 -0.34 4.75 8.19
N SER A 27 0.72 5.25 7.53
CA SER A 27 0.54 6.39 6.64
C SER A 27 -0.25 5.87 5.44
N GLU A 28 -1.58 5.92 5.52
CA GLU A 28 -2.54 5.53 4.49
C GLU A 28 -2.17 6.17 3.13
N VAL A 29 -1.25 5.59 2.37
CA VAL A 29 -1.07 5.91 0.95
C VAL A 29 -2.26 5.28 0.25
N ARG A 30 -3.39 5.99 0.26
CA ARG A 30 -4.60 5.59 -0.43
C ARG A 30 -4.27 5.41 -1.91
N VAL A 31 -4.65 4.27 -2.49
CA VAL A 31 -4.39 3.98 -3.91
C VAL A 31 -5.67 4.20 -4.70
N CYS A 32 -5.59 5.07 -5.69
CA CYS A 32 -6.69 5.43 -6.58
C CYS A 32 -6.61 4.61 -7.87
N GLY A 33 -7.71 3.95 -8.20
CA GLY A 33 -7.91 3.28 -9.48
C GLY A 33 -8.50 4.22 -10.52
N VAL A 34 -7.85 4.37 -11.67
CA VAL A 34 -8.37 5.14 -12.81
C VAL A 34 -8.54 4.20 -14.01
N PRO A 35 -9.78 3.80 -14.35
CA PRO A 35 -10.02 2.97 -15.53
C PRO A 35 -9.88 3.82 -16.80
N PHE A 36 -9.35 3.23 -17.86
CA PHE A 36 -9.47 3.78 -19.21
C PHE A 36 -9.49 2.66 -20.25
N MET A 37 -10.15 2.91 -21.38
CA MET A 37 -10.24 1.93 -22.47
C MET A 37 -8.90 1.81 -23.18
N LEU A 38 -8.43 0.57 -23.30
CA LEU A 38 -7.25 0.19 -24.05
C LEU A 38 -7.61 -1.03 -24.91
N PRO A 39 -7.94 -0.84 -26.20
CA PRO A 39 -8.22 -1.94 -27.12
C PRO A 39 -7.04 -2.92 -27.15
N ASN A 40 -7.32 -4.23 -27.15
CA ASN A 40 -6.29 -5.27 -27.03
C ASN A 40 -5.39 -5.02 -25.81
N CYS A 41 -6.02 -4.84 -24.64
CA CYS A 41 -5.31 -4.54 -23.41
C CYS A 41 -4.27 -5.62 -23.14
N ARG A 42 -3.00 -5.20 -23.07
CA ARG A 42 -1.90 -6.02 -22.59
C ARG A 42 -1.30 -5.37 -21.36
N ASP A 43 -0.98 -6.16 -20.35
CA ASP A 43 -0.46 -5.65 -19.08
C ASP A 43 0.80 -4.80 -19.27
N ASP A 44 1.68 -5.18 -20.21
CA ASP A 44 2.90 -4.42 -20.49
C ASP A 44 2.63 -3.02 -21.06
N VAL A 45 1.63 -2.91 -21.93
CA VAL A 45 1.20 -1.64 -22.52
C VAL A 45 0.44 -0.79 -21.50
N CYS A 46 -0.49 -1.42 -20.79
CA CYS A 46 -1.28 -0.80 -19.72
C CYS A 46 -0.37 -0.22 -18.64
N LYS A 47 0.57 -1.03 -18.12
CA LYS A 47 1.56 -0.61 -17.12
C LYS A 47 2.41 0.55 -17.61
N ARG A 48 2.95 0.50 -18.84
CA ARG A 48 3.77 1.58 -19.40
C ARG A 48 2.96 2.87 -19.59
N GLY A 49 1.72 2.76 -20.08
CA GLY A 49 0.81 3.89 -20.22
C GLY A 49 0.50 4.55 -18.88
N CYS A 50 0.19 3.75 -17.86
CA CYS A 50 -0.07 4.25 -16.51
C CYS A 50 1.17 4.88 -15.87
N ALA A 51 2.36 4.27 -16.03
CA ALA A 51 3.62 4.81 -15.55
C ALA A 51 3.95 6.16 -16.20
N ASN A 52 3.72 6.30 -17.51
CA ASN A 52 3.91 7.58 -18.21
C ASN A 52 2.90 8.64 -17.77
N LYS A 53 1.62 8.27 -17.60
CA LYS A 53 0.54 9.20 -17.27
C LYS A 53 0.57 9.66 -15.81
N PHE A 54 0.96 8.77 -14.89
CA PHE A 54 0.94 9.01 -13.45
C PHE A 54 2.34 8.86 -12.83
N SER A 55 3.37 9.24 -13.57
CA SER A 55 4.76 9.23 -13.10
C SER A 55 4.91 10.01 -11.78
N PRO A 56 5.73 9.53 -10.82
CA PRO A 56 6.57 8.32 -10.87
C PRO A 56 5.87 7.04 -10.38
N ASN A 57 4.67 7.15 -9.80
CA ASN A 57 4.03 6.08 -9.03
C ASN A 57 2.88 5.38 -9.76
N GLY A 58 2.77 5.60 -11.07
CA GLY A 58 1.76 5.00 -11.92
C GLY A 58 2.05 3.54 -12.19
N ASN A 59 1.09 2.66 -11.90
CA ASN A 59 1.11 1.26 -12.31
C ASN A 59 -0.23 0.90 -12.96
N GLY A 60 -0.35 -0.24 -13.64
CA GLY A 60 -1.63 -0.64 -14.21
C GLY A 60 -1.71 -2.11 -14.60
N ILE A 61 -2.94 -2.62 -14.66
CA ILE A 61 -3.27 -3.98 -15.08
C ILE A 61 -4.49 -4.00 -16.00
N CYS A 62 -4.59 -5.00 -16.87
CA CYS A 62 -5.78 -5.23 -17.66
C CYS A 62 -6.84 -6.00 -16.87
N GLN A 63 -8.07 -5.50 -16.82
CA GLN A 63 -9.20 -6.17 -16.13
C GLN A 63 -10.00 -7.10 -17.05
N GLY A 64 -9.32 -7.78 -17.98
CA GLY A 64 -9.97 -8.59 -19.01
C GLY A 64 -10.50 -7.76 -20.17
N GLY A 65 -10.35 -8.29 -21.39
CA GLY A 65 -10.78 -7.62 -22.62
C GLY A 65 -9.98 -6.34 -22.91
N SER A 66 -10.67 -5.21 -22.91
CA SER A 66 -10.18 -3.90 -23.39
C SER A 66 -10.15 -2.80 -22.32
N ASN A 67 -10.15 -3.19 -21.04
CA ASN A 67 -10.10 -2.26 -19.91
C ASN A 67 -8.75 -2.32 -19.20
N CYS A 68 -8.04 -1.19 -19.19
CA CYS A 68 -6.83 -0.99 -18.39
C CYS A 68 -7.19 -0.20 -17.12
N LEU A 69 -6.82 -0.71 -15.95
CA LEU A 69 -6.97 -0.01 -14.68
C LEU A 69 -5.60 0.51 -14.23
N CYS A 70 -5.42 1.82 -14.16
CA CYS A 70 -4.23 2.43 -13.55
C CYS A 70 -4.40 2.56 -12.03
N PHE A 71 -3.31 2.36 -11.31
CA PHE A 71 -3.18 2.62 -9.88
C PHE A 71 -2.18 3.74 -9.67
N ARG A 72 -2.53 4.69 -8.80
CA ARG A 72 -1.63 5.77 -8.35
C ARG A 72 -1.95 6.16 -6.91
N PRO A 73 -1.04 6.80 -6.17
CA PRO A 73 -1.39 7.44 -4.91
C PRO A 73 -2.54 8.45 -5.12
N CYS A 74 -3.56 8.37 -4.26
CA CYS A 74 -4.58 9.40 -4.11
C CYS A 74 -3.93 10.58 -3.41
N VAL A 75 -3.50 11.57 -4.20
CA VAL A 75 -3.16 12.90 -3.70
C VAL A 75 -4.42 13.75 -3.59
#